data_AF-A0A536PRG6-F1
#
_entry.id   AF-A0A536PRG6-F1
#
_cell.length_a   1.000
_cell.length_b   1.000
_cell.length_c   1.000
_cell.angle_alpha   90.00
_cell.angle_beta   90.00
_cell.angle_gamma   90.00
#
_symmetry.space_group_name_H-M   'P 1'
#
loop_
_entity.id
_entity.type
_entity.pdbx_description
1 polymer ?
#
loop_
_entity_poly.entity_id
_entity_poly.type
_entity_poly.pdbx_seq_one_letter_code
_entity_poly.pdbx_strand_id
1 'polypeptide(L)'
;MVGKDAPTATFDLAVTGTATGYTVVAVEPKRTAVARLRATAPSENDIDETGAVVQNVLGPTVGDDGVRWRVSVRAQQFARPNLPQLSAALAGHPFEESVPIASARGFRVVRVGIWPGWWPRLPLLDSRITIELAPPVAAGSR
;
A
#
# COMPACT_ATOMS: atom_id res chain seq x y z
N MET A 1 4.42 29.12 14.28
CA MET A 1 3.85 27.76 14.17
C MET A 1 4.04 27.31 12.74
N VAL A 2 4.94 26.34 12.50
CA VAL A 2 5.09 25.72 11.17
C VAL A 2 4.78 24.25 11.35
N GLY A 3 3.58 23.84 10.96
CA GLY A 3 3.26 22.44 10.75
C GLY A 3 4.10 21.96 9.59
N LYS A 4 5.09 21.11 9.86
CA LYS A 4 5.86 20.45 8.81
C LYS A 4 5.22 19.09 8.61
N ASP A 5 4.18 19.05 7.78
CA ASP A 5 3.72 17.80 7.19
C ASP A 5 4.95 17.17 6.52
N ALA A 6 5.39 16.03 7.04
CA ALA A 6 6.38 15.22 6.34
C ALA A 6 5.76 14.91 4.98
N PRO A 7 6.41 15.23 3.84
CA PRO A 7 5.85 14.89 2.56
C PRO A 7 5.83 13.36 2.48
N THR A 8 4.67 12.76 2.69
CA THR A 8 4.39 11.46 2.11
C THR A 8 4.55 11.67 0.61
N ALA A 9 5.70 11.26 0.08
CA ALA A 9 6.00 11.39 -1.33
C ALA A 9 5.09 10.41 -2.08
N THR A 10 3.86 10.84 -2.31
CA THR A 10 2.86 10.10 -3.07
C THR A 10 2.95 10.54 -4.52
N PHE A 11 3.06 9.58 -5.43
CA PHE A 11 3.16 9.88 -6.85
C PHE A 11 2.46 8.81 -7.69
N ASP A 12 1.94 9.24 -8.84
CA ASP A 12 1.21 8.36 -9.74
C ASP A 12 2.19 7.54 -10.58
N LEU A 13 2.09 6.21 -10.50
CA LEU A 13 2.82 5.28 -11.34
C LEU A 13 1.90 4.76 -12.45
N ALA A 14 2.40 4.72 -13.69
CA ALA A 14 1.67 4.18 -14.82
C ALA A 14 2.52 3.14 -15.58
N VAL A 15 1.96 1.96 -15.84
CA VAL A 15 2.62 0.90 -16.63
C VAL A 15 1.65 0.35 -17.68
N THR A 16 2.17 0.05 -18.86
CA THR A 16 1.44 -0.66 -19.92
C THR A 16 2.02 -2.05 -20.09
N GLY A 17 1.17 -3.08 -20.17
CA GLY A 17 1.61 -4.47 -20.25
C GLY A 17 0.75 -5.34 -21.17
N THR A 18 1.33 -6.48 -21.56
CA THR A 18 0.66 -7.57 -22.28
C THR A 18 0.55 -8.81 -21.40
N ALA A 19 -0.63 -9.44 -21.36
CA ALA A 19 -0.87 -10.71 -20.66
C ALA A 19 -1.44 -11.75 -21.64
N THR A 20 -1.10 -13.03 -21.45
CA THR A 20 -1.50 -14.16 -22.33
C THR A 20 -2.20 -15.26 -21.51
N GLY A 21 -3.29 -15.86 -22.02
CA GLY A 21 -3.90 -17.04 -21.39
C GLY A 21 -4.92 -17.80 -22.25
N TYR A 22 -5.20 -19.06 -21.88
CA TYR A 22 -5.99 -20.02 -22.70
C TYR A 22 -7.37 -20.37 -22.12
N THR A 23 -7.64 -20.10 -20.83
CA THR A 23 -8.97 -20.19 -20.21
C THR A 23 -8.93 -19.32 -18.95
N VAL A 24 -9.18 -18.03 -19.11
CA VAL A 24 -8.78 -17.02 -18.11
C VAL A 24 -9.99 -16.55 -17.32
N VAL A 25 -9.94 -16.64 -15.99
CA VAL A 25 -10.90 -15.97 -15.12
C VAL A 25 -10.76 -14.47 -15.36
N ALA A 26 -11.86 -13.73 -15.54
CA ALA A 26 -11.85 -12.31 -15.94
C ALA A 26 -10.94 -11.37 -15.08
N VAL A 27 -10.51 -11.82 -13.90
CA VAL A 27 -9.65 -11.09 -12.94
C VAL A 27 -8.14 -11.20 -13.27
N GLU A 28 -7.71 -12.16 -14.07
CA GLU A 28 -6.28 -12.45 -14.30
C GLU A 28 -5.50 -11.34 -15.02
N PRO A 29 -6.08 -10.64 -16.03
CA PRO A 29 -5.42 -9.47 -16.64
C PRO A 29 -5.18 -8.36 -15.63
N LYS A 30 -6.16 -8.10 -14.74
CA LYS A 30 -6.05 -7.10 -13.67
C LYS A 30 -4.92 -7.49 -12.70
N ARG A 31 -4.93 -8.74 -12.21
CA ARG A 31 -3.92 -9.23 -11.26
C ARG A 31 -2.50 -9.15 -11.83
N THR A 32 -2.33 -9.55 -13.09
CA THR A 32 -1.03 -9.52 -13.78
C THR A 32 -0.55 -8.07 -14.00
N ALA A 33 -1.46 -7.16 -14.37
CA ALA A 33 -1.12 -5.75 -14.56
C ALA A 33 -0.61 -5.11 -13.25
N VAL A 34 -1.32 -5.32 -12.15
CA VAL A 34 -0.94 -4.79 -10.82
C VAL A 34 0.39 -5.40 -10.37
N ALA A 35 0.61 -6.70 -10.56
CA ALA A 35 1.88 -7.34 -10.22
C ALA A 35 3.07 -6.75 -11.01
N ARG A 36 2.88 -6.46 -12.32
CA ARG A 36 3.91 -5.78 -13.13
C ARG A 36 4.15 -4.34 -12.69
N LEU A 37 3.08 -3.62 -12.33
CA LEU A 37 3.20 -2.26 -11.79
C LEU A 37 4.06 -2.27 -10.52
N ARG A 38 3.80 -3.20 -9.59
CA ARG A 38 4.57 -3.37 -8.36
C ARG A 38 6.04 -3.68 -8.63
N ALA A 39 6.32 -4.55 -9.59
CA ALA A 39 7.70 -4.89 -9.97
C ALA A 39 8.47 -3.73 -10.60
N THR A 40 7.77 -2.71 -11.11
CA THR A 40 8.38 -1.50 -11.70
C THR A 40 8.56 -0.39 -10.68
N ALA A 41 7.86 -0.45 -9.54
CA ALA A 41 8.03 0.51 -8.47
C ALA A 41 9.46 0.40 -7.88
N PRO A 42 10.11 1.52 -7.56
CA PRO A 42 11.38 1.50 -6.85
C PRO A 42 11.29 0.72 -5.53
N SER A 43 12.37 0.04 -5.14
CA SER A 43 12.39 -0.86 -3.98
C SER A 43 12.05 -0.19 -2.64
N GLU A 44 12.33 1.11 -2.55
CA GLU A 44 12.07 2.00 -1.44
C GLU A 44 10.60 2.43 -1.33
N ASN A 45 9.77 2.07 -2.30
CA ASN A 45 8.35 2.42 -2.35
C ASN A 45 7.46 1.17 -2.31
N ASP A 46 6.20 1.40 -1.98
CA ASP A 46 5.10 0.45 -2.15
C ASP A 46 3.96 1.11 -2.95
N ILE A 47 3.02 0.33 -3.46
CA ILE A 47 1.91 0.82 -4.28
C ILE A 47 0.55 0.60 -3.59
N ASP A 48 -0.40 1.52 -3.80
CA ASP A 48 -1.80 1.29 -3.44
C ASP A 48 -2.46 0.35 -4.46
N GLU A 49 -2.33 -0.96 -4.22
CA GLU A 49 -2.94 -1.99 -5.06
C GLU A 49 -4.48 -1.93 -5.06
N THR A 50 -5.09 -1.45 -3.97
CA THR A 50 -6.55 -1.41 -3.83
C THR A 50 -7.14 -0.27 -4.65
N GLY A 51 -6.47 0.89 -4.66
CA GLY A 51 -6.79 2.05 -5.49
C GLY A 51 -6.34 1.94 -6.94
N ALA A 52 -5.68 0.85 -7.36
CA ALA A 52 -5.15 0.71 -8.70
C ALA A 52 -6.26 0.67 -9.78
N VAL A 53 -6.15 1.58 -10.74
CA VAL A 53 -7.05 1.70 -11.89
C VAL A 53 -6.45 0.96 -13.07
N VAL A 54 -7.15 -0.07 -13.58
CA VAL A 54 -6.76 -0.83 -14.78
C VAL A 54 -7.70 -0.50 -15.93
N GLN A 55 -7.13 -0.04 -17.04
CA GLN A 55 -7.83 0.25 -18.29
C GLN A 55 -7.39 -0.72 -19.37
N ASN A 56 -8.36 -1.32 -20.08
CA ASN A 56 -8.07 -2.08 -21.29
C ASN A 56 -7.81 -1.09 -22.43
N VAL A 57 -6.56 -1.01 -22.88
CA VAL A 57 -6.12 -0.17 -24.00
C VAL A 57 -6.51 -0.83 -25.33
N LEU A 58 -6.39 -2.16 -25.39
CA LEU A 58 -6.88 -2.96 -26.49
C LEU A 58 -7.59 -4.18 -25.91
N GLY A 59 -8.80 -4.44 -26.42
CA GLY A 59 -9.57 -5.63 -26.08
C GLY A 59 -8.81 -6.93 -26.39
N PRO A 60 -9.33 -8.08 -25.94
CA PRO A 60 -8.70 -9.37 -26.20
C PRO A 60 -8.48 -9.58 -27.69
N THR A 61 -7.24 -9.90 -28.06
CA THR A 61 -6.89 -10.38 -29.40
C THR A 61 -6.47 -11.84 -29.28
N VAL A 62 -6.97 -12.70 -30.16
CA VAL A 62 -6.60 -14.12 -30.19
C VAL A 62 -5.44 -14.28 -31.16
N GLY A 63 -4.33 -14.86 -30.68
CA GLY A 63 -3.20 -15.28 -31.50
C GLY A 63 -2.93 -16.78 -31.36
N ASP A 64 -1.97 -17.29 -32.13
CA ASP A 64 -1.56 -18.70 -32.09
C ASP A 64 -1.05 -19.13 -30.70
N ASP A 65 -0.63 -18.15 -29.89
CA ASP A 65 -0.09 -18.27 -28.54
C ASP A 65 -1.13 -17.97 -27.44
N GLY A 66 -2.42 -17.85 -27.77
CA GLY A 66 -3.51 -17.64 -26.84
C GLY A 66 -4.15 -16.25 -26.91
N VAL A 67 -4.92 -15.88 -25.89
CA VAL A 67 -5.59 -14.57 -25.84
C VAL A 67 -4.66 -13.52 -25.24
N ARG A 68 -4.47 -12.40 -25.94
CA ARG A 68 -3.64 -11.26 -25.53
C ARG A 68 -4.48 -10.04 -25.22
N TRP A 69 -4.18 -9.38 -24.10
CA TRP A 69 -4.76 -8.07 -23.74
C TRP A 69 -3.66 -7.01 -23.69
N ARG A 70 -3.99 -5.79 -24.13
CA ARG A 70 -3.15 -4.62 -23.85
C ARG A 70 -3.82 -3.81 -22.75
N VAL A 71 -3.16 -3.72 -21.60
CA VAL A 71 -3.70 -3.03 -20.42
C VAL A 71 -2.78 -1.89 -20.02
N SER A 72 -3.37 -0.81 -19.53
CA SER A 72 -2.69 0.27 -18.82
C SER A 72 -3.17 0.24 -17.38
N VAL A 73 -2.24 0.29 -16.43
CA VAL A 73 -2.55 0.35 -15.02
C VAL A 73 -1.92 1.59 -14.41
N ARG A 74 -2.67 2.25 -13.53
CA ARG A 74 -2.20 3.38 -12.72
C ARG A 74 -2.49 3.14 -11.26
N ALA A 75 -1.54 3.46 -10.39
CA ALA A 75 -1.74 3.47 -8.95
C ALA A 75 -0.92 4.59 -8.31
N GLN A 76 -1.33 5.01 -7.12
CA GLN A 76 -0.48 5.83 -6.26
C GLN A 76 0.61 4.95 -5.67
N GLN A 77 1.80 5.50 -5.48
CA GLN A 77 2.86 4.86 -4.72
C GLN A 77 3.30 5.75 -3.57
N PHE A 78 3.90 5.16 -2.55
CA PHE A 78 4.32 5.86 -1.34
C PHE A 78 5.61 5.24 -0.80
N ALA A 79 6.38 6.03 -0.03
CA ALA A 79 7.59 5.55 0.61
C ALA A 79 7.29 4.34 1.51
N ARG A 80 8.08 3.28 1.34
CA ARG A 80 7.93 2.05 2.12
C ARG A 80 8.23 2.35 3.59
N PRO A 81 7.28 2.12 4.49
CA PRO A 81 7.47 2.41 5.90
C PRO A 81 8.38 1.38 6.57
N ASN A 82 9.26 1.84 7.46
CA ASN A 82 10.06 0.97 8.32
C ASN A 82 9.23 0.52 9.53
N LEU A 83 8.40 -0.51 9.32
CA LEU A 83 7.52 -1.04 10.36
C LEU A 83 8.28 -1.59 11.59
N PRO A 84 9.40 -2.31 11.46
CA PRO A 84 10.18 -2.76 12.63
C PRO A 84 10.67 -1.60 13.51
N GLN A 85 11.09 -0.49 12.89
CA GLN A 85 11.51 0.69 13.63
C GLN A 85 10.31 1.38 14.33
N LEU A 86 9.13 1.37 13.70
CA LEU A 86 7.92 1.89 14.31
C LEU A 86 7.45 1.02 15.49
N SER A 87 7.45 -0.31 15.35
CA SER A 87 7.08 -1.23 16.44
C SER A 87 8.03 -1.11 17.62
N ALA A 88 9.35 -1.03 17.37
CA ALA A 88 10.35 -0.82 18.40
C ALA A 88 10.15 0.53 19.14
N ALA A 89 9.76 1.58 18.42
CA ALA A 89 9.50 2.89 19.02
C ALA A 89 8.20 2.95 19.83
N LEU A 90 7.22 2.11 19.53
CA LEU A 90 5.95 2.02 20.26
C LEU A 90 6.06 1.12 21.49
N ALA A 91 7.00 0.19 21.50
CA ALA A 91 7.16 -0.80 22.57
C ALA A 91 7.38 -0.13 23.94
N GLY A 92 6.64 -0.60 24.96
CA GLY A 92 6.73 -0.12 26.33
C GLY A 92 6.13 1.26 26.61
N HIS A 93 5.63 1.97 25.60
CA HIS A 93 4.96 3.25 25.77
C HIS A 93 3.46 3.08 26.09
N PRO A 94 2.84 4.03 26.82
CA PRO A 94 1.40 4.05 27.03
C PRO A 94 0.66 4.36 25.72
N PHE A 95 -0.63 4.04 25.69
CA PHE A 95 -1.44 4.11 24.47
C PHE A 95 -1.56 5.54 23.95
N GLU A 96 -1.67 6.50 24.84
CA GLU A 96 -1.78 7.93 24.59
C GLU A 96 -0.55 8.47 23.83
N GLU A 97 0.60 7.81 23.98
CA GLU A 97 1.85 8.16 23.30
C GLU A 97 1.96 7.53 21.90
N SER A 98 1.11 6.56 21.55
CA SER A 98 1.18 5.89 20.24
C SER A 98 0.95 6.86 19.07
N VAL A 99 -0.02 7.76 19.20
CA VAL A 99 -0.36 8.78 18.18
C VAL A 99 0.81 9.75 17.95
N PRO A 100 1.38 10.41 18.97
CA PRO A 100 2.52 11.31 18.75
C PRO A 100 3.77 10.57 18.27
N ILE A 101 4.06 9.35 18.74
CA ILE A 101 5.20 8.54 18.29
C ILE A 101 5.09 8.18 16.80
N ALA A 102 3.90 7.77 16.36
CA ALA A 102 3.62 7.44 14.97
C ALA A 102 3.62 8.70 14.08
N SER A 103 3.01 9.80 14.54
CA SER A 103 2.94 11.07 13.80
C SER A 103 4.32 11.68 13.59
N ALA A 104 5.20 11.62 14.60
CA ALA A 104 6.59 12.07 14.49
C ALA A 104 7.39 11.31 13.42
N ARG A 105 6.91 10.14 13.00
CA ARG A 105 7.50 9.28 11.96
C ARG A 105 6.72 9.34 10.64
N GLY A 106 5.77 10.27 10.50
CA GLY A 106 4.99 10.48 9.28
C GLY A 106 3.78 9.55 9.11
N PHE A 107 3.36 8.85 10.17
CA PHE A 107 2.19 7.97 10.12
C PHE A 107 0.96 8.66 10.71
N ARG A 108 -0.19 8.47 10.06
CA ARG A 108 -1.49 8.79 10.64
C ARG A 108 -2.10 7.54 11.26
N VAL A 109 -2.32 7.56 12.57
CA VAL A 109 -2.99 6.46 13.27
C VAL A 109 -4.48 6.46 12.93
N VAL A 110 -4.96 5.36 12.32
CA VAL A 110 -6.38 5.20 11.94
C VAL A 110 -7.16 4.50 13.05
N ARG A 111 -6.58 3.44 13.61
CA ARG A 111 -7.17 2.62 14.66
C ARG A 111 -6.05 2.01 15.48
N VAL A 112 -6.30 1.84 16.76
CA VAL A 112 -5.49 0.95 17.61
C VAL A 112 -6.41 0.00 18.32
N GLY A 113 -6.04 -1.28 18.32
CA GLY A 113 -6.72 -2.34 19.05
C GLY A 113 -5.80 -2.86 20.15
N ILE A 114 -6.37 -3.25 21.29
CA ILE A 114 -5.62 -3.83 22.41
C ILE A 114 -6.22 -5.19 22.71
N TRP A 115 -5.37 -6.20 22.76
CA TRP A 115 -5.75 -7.52 23.24
C TRP A 115 -4.66 -8.07 24.16
N PRO A 116 -5.00 -8.48 25.39
CA PRO A 116 -6.31 -8.33 26.03
C PRO A 116 -6.57 -6.87 26.47
N GLY A 117 -7.80 -6.39 26.33
CA GLY A 117 -8.16 -4.96 26.46
C GLY A 117 -8.02 -4.34 27.86
N TRP A 118 -7.70 -5.14 28.89
CA TRP A 118 -7.39 -4.65 30.25
C TRP A 118 -5.95 -4.15 30.38
N TRP A 119 -5.10 -4.37 29.37
CA TRP A 119 -3.69 -4.05 29.46
C TRP A 119 -3.45 -2.53 29.32
N PRO A 120 -2.82 -1.86 30.31
CA PRO A 120 -2.78 -0.39 30.37
C PRO A 120 -1.68 0.27 29.50
N ARG A 121 -0.73 -0.50 28.97
CA ARG A 121 0.39 -0.02 28.11
C ARG A 121 0.53 -0.86 26.83
N LEU A 122 1.26 -0.39 25.84
CA LEU A 122 1.67 -1.31 24.77
C LEU A 122 2.61 -2.39 25.31
N PRO A 123 2.68 -3.57 24.67
CA PRO A 123 3.64 -4.59 25.03
C PRO A 123 5.08 -4.05 25.07
N LEU A 124 5.87 -4.55 26.01
CA LEU A 124 7.30 -4.21 26.11
C LEU A 124 8.12 -4.74 24.94
N LEU A 125 7.63 -5.82 24.30
CA LEU A 125 8.29 -6.45 23.16
C LEU A 125 7.55 -6.03 21.89
N ASP A 126 8.32 -5.51 20.93
CA ASP A 126 7.88 -5.15 19.59
C ASP A 126 7.26 -6.34 18.83
N SER A 127 7.75 -7.57 19.07
CA SER A 127 7.18 -8.81 18.53
C SER A 127 5.71 -9.06 18.89
N ARG A 128 5.16 -8.34 19.88
CA ARG A 128 3.74 -8.39 20.27
C ARG A 128 2.91 -7.24 19.69
N ILE A 129 3.50 -6.41 18.84
CA ILE A 129 2.83 -5.28 18.19
C ILE A 129 2.64 -5.63 16.72
N THR A 130 1.39 -5.67 16.28
CA THR A 130 1.03 -5.83 14.87
C THR A 130 0.69 -4.46 14.30
N ILE A 131 1.36 -4.08 13.21
CA ILE A 131 1.09 -2.83 12.49
C ILE A 131 0.56 -3.18 11.12
N GLU A 132 -0.66 -2.74 10.84
CA GLU A 132 -1.30 -2.88 9.54
C GLU A 132 -1.29 -1.55 8.82
N LEU A 133 -0.85 -1.56 7.56
CA LEU A 133 -0.89 -0.39 6.71
C LEU A 133 -2.26 -0.31 6.05
N ALA A 134 -2.96 0.80 6.30
CA ALA A 134 -4.10 1.18 5.49
C ALA A 134 -3.59 1.88 4.22
N PRO A 135 -4.17 1.59 3.04
CA PRO A 135 -3.88 2.37 1.85
C PRO A 135 -4.16 3.86 2.11
N PRO A 136 -3.35 4.78 1.53
CA PRO A 136 -3.58 6.19 1.68
C PRO A 136 -4.99 6.52 1.19
N VAL A 137 -5.78 7.22 2.02
CA VAL A 137 -7.05 7.77 1.56
C VAL A 137 -6.69 8.82 0.51
N ALA A 138 -7.02 8.56 -0.76
CA ALA A 138 -6.87 9.53 -1.82
C ALA A 138 -7.45 10.87 -1.32
N ALA A 139 -6.60 11.90 -1.22
CA ALA A 139 -7.05 13.24 -0.91
C ALA A 139 -8.10 13.60 -1.98
N GLY A 140 -9.36 13.61 -1.57
CA GLY A 140 -10.48 13.74 -2.50
C GLY A 140 -10.26 14.95 -3.40
N SER A 141 -10.27 14.71 -4.70
CA SER A 141 -10.38 15.76 -5.71
C SER A 141 -11.67 16.51 -5.42
N ARG A 142 -11.55 17.73 -4.90
CA ARG A 142 -12.61 18.74 -4.99
C ARG A 142 -12.51 19.44 -6.33
#